data_AF-H0Q178-F1
#
_entry.id   AF-H0Q178-F1
#
_cell.length_a   1.000
_cell.length_b   1.000
_cell.length_c   1.000
_cell.angle_alpha   90.00
_cell.angle_beta   90.00
_cell.angle_gamma   90.00
#
_symmetry.space_group_name_H-M   'P 1'
#
loop_
_entity.id
_entity.type
_entity.pdbx_description
1 polymer ?
#
loop_
_entity_poly.entity_id
_entity_poly.type
_entity_poly.pdbx_seq_one_letter_code
_entity_poly.pdbx_strand_id
1 'polypeptide(L)' 'MERELKSVSVSFRVSPRFKELLACAAAVERRSQTNLLEMLLFAYCERNGLAGADAIERKKSQ' A
#
# COMPACT_ATOMS: atom_id res chain seq x y z
N MET A 1 6.34 -13.47 25.76
CA MET A 1 7.17 -13.11 24.60
C MET A 1 6.20 -12.75 23.48
N GLU A 2 5.75 -11.49 23.45
CA GLU A 2 4.85 -11.01 22.39
C GLU A 2 5.62 -11.02 21.08
N ARG A 3 5.18 -11.87 20.14
CA ARG A 3 5.69 -11.83 18.78
C ARG A 3 5.12 -10.55 18.16
N GLU A 4 5.91 -9.48 18.14
CA GLU A 4 5.61 -8.34 17.29
C GLU A 4 5.48 -8.84 15.85
N LEU A 5 4.23 -8.89 15.37
CA LEU A 5 3.96 -9.14 13.97
C LEU A 5 4.43 -7.91 13.21
N LYS A 6 5.64 -7.98 12.65
CA LYS A 6 6.24 -6.92 11.81
C LYS A 6 5.37 -6.58 10.59
N SER A 7 4.41 -7.43 10.25
CA SER A 7 3.53 -7.28 9.11
C SER A 7 2.15 -7.87 9.39
N VAL A 8 1.10 -7.15 9.01
CA VAL A 8 -0.28 -7.62 9.01
C VAL A 8 -0.69 -7.99 7.58
N SER A 9 -1.31 -9.15 7.40
CA SER A 9 -1.79 -9.58 6.08
C SER A 9 -2.99 -8.75 5.63
N VAL A 10 -2.94 -8.23 4.41
CA VAL A 10 -4.05 -7.52 3.77
C VAL A 10 -4.51 -8.29 2.53
N SER A 11 -5.82 -8.55 2.43
CA SER A 11 -6.44 -9.29 1.33
C SER A 11 -7.25 -8.36 0.44
N PHE A 12 -6.94 -8.34 -0.86
CA PHE A 12 -7.63 -7.52 -1.85
C PHE A 12 -8.36 -8.38 -2.88
N ARG A 13 -9.53 -7.93 -3.31
CA ARG A 13 -10.17 -8.39 -4.56
C ARG A 13 -9.93 -7.32 -5.61
N VAL A 14 -9.26 -7.69 -6.69
CA VAL A 14 -8.88 -6.80 -7.78
C VAL A 14 -9.29 -7.40 -9.11
N SER A 15 -9.37 -6.58 -10.15
CA SER A 15 -9.64 -7.08 -11.50
C SER A 15 -8.44 -7.91 -12.01
N PRO A 16 -8.66 -8.86 -12.94
CA PRO A 16 -7.57 -9.63 -13.56
C PRO A 16 -6.50 -8.73 -14.18
N ARG A 17 -6.94 -7.69 -14.91
CA ARG A 17 -6.06 -6.68 -15.52
C ARG A 17 -5.15 -5.99 -14.51
N PHE A 18 -5.67 -5.66 -13.32
CA PHE A 18 -4.84 -5.03 -12.28
C PHE A 18 -3.74 -5.97 -11.80
N LYS A 19 -4.07 -7.25 -11.58
CA LYS A 19 -3.10 -8.27 -11.16
C LYS A 19 -1.97 -8.45 -12.18
N GLU A 20 -2.30 -8.48 -13.47
CA GLU A 20 -1.31 -8.60 -14.55
C GLU A 20 -0.35 -7.41 -14.59
N LEU A 21 -0.90 -6.19 -14.52
CA LEU A 21 -0.10 -4.97 -14.52
C LEU A 21 0.78 -4.87 -13.27
N LEU A 22 0.25 -5.24 -12.10
CA LEU A 22 1.02 -5.26 -10.86
C LEU A 22 2.18 -6.27 -10.93
N ALA A 23 1.94 -7.46 -11.48
CA ALA A 23 2.98 -8.47 -11.67
C ALA A 23 4.08 -7.99 -12.62
N CYS A 24 3.69 -7.35 -13.74
CA CYS A 24 4.63 -6.79 -14.71
C CYS A 24 5.50 -5.68 -14.08
N ALA A 25 4.86 -4.71 -13.41
CA ALA A 25 5.57 -3.61 -12.76
C ALA A 25 6.50 -4.12 -11.64
N ALA A 26 6.08 -5.10 -10.86
CA ALA A 26 6.90 -5.70 -9.81
C ALA A 26 8.14 -6.40 -10.38
N ALA A 27 8.00 -7.09 -11.52
CA ALA A 27 9.12 -7.72 -12.22
C ALA A 27 10.14 -6.69 -12.74
N VAL A 28 9.66 -5.58 -13.31
CA VAL A 28 10.51 -4.48 -13.79
C VAL A 28 11.31 -3.85 -12.64
N GLU A 29 10.64 -3.59 -11.51
CA GLU A 29 11.24 -2.99 -10.30
C GLU A 29 12.05 -3.97 -9.44
N ARG A 30 12.09 -5.26 -9.82
CA ARG A 30 12.74 -6.35 -9.06
C ARG A 30 12.28 -6.43 -7.60
N ARG A 31 10.98 -6.24 -7.36
CA ARG A 31 10.35 -6.27 -6.04
C ARG A 31 9.20 -7.27 -6.01
N SER A 32 8.76 -7.65 -4.82
CA SER A 32 7.48 -8.37 -4.69
C SER A 32 6.32 -7.45 -5.05
N GLN A 33 5.19 -8.03 -5.45
CA GLN A 33 3.96 -7.26 -5.75
C GLN A 33 3.49 -6.46 -4.53
N THR A 34 3.56 -7.07 -3.33
CA THR A 34 3.20 -6.40 -2.07
C THR A 34 4.11 -5.21 -1.78
N ASN A 35 5.43 -5.37 -1.91
CA ASN A 35 6.37 -4.29 -1.62
C ASN A 35 6.25 -3.15 -2.65
N LEU A 36 5.97 -3.47 -3.92
CA LEU A 36 5.70 -2.46 -4.93
C LEU A 36 4.42 -1.68 -4.58
N LEU A 37 3.34 -2.40 -4.25
CA LEU A 37 2.06 -1.79 -3.89
C LEU A 37 2.18 -0.89 -2.65
N GLU A 38 2.92 -1.35 -1.64
CA GLU A 38 3.21 -0.60 -0.41
C GLU A 38 3.99 0.67 -0.70
N MET A 39 5.05 0.60 -1.53
CA MET A 39 5.81 1.77 -1.95
C MET A 39 4.95 2.77 -2.74
N LEU A 40 4.15 2.29 -3.70
CA LEU A 40 3.24 3.14 -4.47
C LEU A 40 2.21 3.83 -3.58
N LEU A 41 1.68 3.12 -2.57
CA LEU A 41 0.73 3.67 -1.61
C LEU A 41 1.39 4.74 -0.73
N PHE A 42 2.58 4.48 -0.19
CA PHE A 42 3.31 5.47 0.62
C PHE A 42 3.68 6.70 -0.20
N ALA A 43 4.22 6.52 -1.40
CA ALA A 43 4.54 7.64 -2.29
C ALA A 43 3.29 8.46 -2.66
N TYR A 44 2.15 7.79 -2.87
CA TYR A 44 0.87 8.49 -3.07
C TYR A 44 0.49 9.30 -1.82
N CYS A 45 0.56 8.71 -0.64
CA CYS A 45 0.21 9.39 0.60
C CYS A 45 1.13 10.58 0.89
N GLU A 46 2.45 10.43 0.74
CA GLU A 46 3.43 11.51 0.92
C GLU A 46 3.16 12.67 -0.04
N ARG A 47 2.96 12.38 -1.33
CA ARG A 47 2.68 13.40 -2.35
C ARG A 47 1.38 14.18 -2.10
N ASN A 48 0.43 13.58 -1.40
CA ASN A 48 -0.87 14.19 -1.08
C ASN A 48 -0.94 14.72 0.36
N GLY A 49 0.15 14.67 1.12
CA GLY A 49 0.15 15.09 2.53
C GLY A 49 -0.70 14.20 3.44
N LEU A 50 -0.97 12.95 3.04
CA LEU A 50 -1.74 11.96 3.78
C LEU A 50 -0.87 11.11 4.72
N ALA A 51 0.45 11.34 4.73
CA ALA A 51 1.43 10.55 5.47
C ALA A 51 1.40 10.75 7.02
N GLY A 52 0.38 11.42 7.55
CA GLY A 52 0.20 11.58 9.00
C GLY A 52 -0.94 10.71 9.53
N ALA A 53 -0.80 10.18 10.74
CA ALA A 53 -1.89 9.59 11.53
C ALA A 53 -3.12 10.54 11.62
N ASP A 54 -2.89 11.84 11.43
CA ASP A 54 -3.84 12.93 11.35
C ASP A 54 -4.80 12.86 10.13
N ALA A 55 -4.41 12.21 9.02
CA ALA A 55 -5.24 12.10 7.82
C ALA A 55 -6.48 11.22 8.02
N ILE A 56 -6.45 10.32 9.01
CA ILE A 56 -7.59 9.48 9.40
C ILE A 56 -8.63 10.31 10.18
N GLU A 57 -8.23 11.42 10.80
CA GLU A 57 -9.12 12.29 11.59
C GLU A 57 -9.73 13.45 10.78
N ARG A 58 -9.08 13.90 9.71
CA ARG A 58 -9.55 15.06 8.90
C ARG A 58 -10.89 14.89 8.19
N LYS A 59 -11.42 13.67 8.09
CA LYS A 59 -12.77 13.42 7.53
C LYS A 59 -13.91 13.47 8.55
N LYS A 60 -13.65 13.73 9.84
CA LYS A 60 -14.71 13.83 10.87
C LYS A 60 -15.15 15.26 11.22
N SER A 61 -14.65 16.30 10.55
CA SER A 61 -14.98 17.70 10.92
C SER A 61 -15.24 18.65 9.74
N GLN A 62 -15.90 18.19 8.68
CA GLN A 62 -16.50 19.12 7.70
C GLN A 62 -17.97 18.81 7.47
#